data_AF-A0A538N7Z3-F1
#
_entry.id   AF-A0A538N7Z3-F1
#
_cell.length_a   1.000
_cell.length_b   1.000
_cell.length_c   1.000
_cell.angle_alpha   90.00
_cell.angle_beta   90.00
_cell.angle_gamma   90.00
#
_symmetry.space_group_name_H-M   'P 1'
#
loop_
_entity.id
_entity.type
_entity.pdbx_description
1 polymer ?
#
loop_
_entity_poly.entity_id
_entity_poly.type
_entity_poly.pdbx_seq_one_letter_code
_entity_poly.pdbx_strand_id
1 'polypeptide(L)'
;FGVALTPCTVPAAGKPGFELGEDEIELGVGIHGEPGRARGTLVPAREIAGIALDAIHADLPLSGDVLVMVNGLGGTPLIELYVVFAA
;
A
#
# COMPACT_ATOMS: atom_id res chain seq x y z
N PHE A 1 -0.82 -0.13 7.75
CA PHE A 1 -1.62 -0.22 6.51
C PHE A 1 -0.67 -0.29 5.33
N GLY A 2 -0.87 -1.21 4.39
CA GLY A 2 -0.02 -1.39 3.19
C GLY A 2 -0.86 -1.32 1.92
N VAL A 3 -0.25 -0.93 0.79
CA VAL A 3 -0.92 -0.87 -0.51
C VAL A 3 -0.01 -1.54 -1.54
N ALA A 4 -0.56 -2.45 -2.33
CA ALA A 4 0.14 -3.07 -3.45
C ALA A 4 -0.47 -2.63 -4.79
N LEU A 5 0.41 -2.16 -5.68
CA LEU A 5 0.12 -1.90 -7.09
C LEU A 5 0.32 -3.17 -7.93
N THR A 6 1.21 -4.05 -7.47
CA THR A 6 1.52 -5.33 -8.12
C THR A 6 1.79 -6.40 -7.06
N PRO A 7 1.51 -7.68 -7.38
CA PRO A 7 1.83 -8.81 -6.51
C PRO A 7 3.34 -9.09 -6.46
N CYS A 8 3.82 -9.58 -5.31
CA CYS A 8 5.16 -10.16 -5.24
C CYS A 8 5.19 -11.55 -5.89
N THR A 9 6.36 -11.95 -6.40
CA THR A 9 6.63 -13.32 -6.86
C THR A 9 7.62 -13.97 -5.90
N VAL A 10 7.18 -15.01 -5.20
CA VAL A 10 8.08 -15.82 -4.39
C VAL A 10 8.95 -16.67 -5.35
N PRO A 11 10.29 -16.63 -5.24
CA PRO A 11 11.16 -17.30 -6.21
C PRO A 11 10.87 -18.79 -6.40
N ALA A 12 10.54 -19.50 -5.31
CA ALA A 12 10.21 -20.93 -5.36
C ALA A 12 8.91 -21.24 -6.12
N ALA A 13 7.96 -20.30 -6.14
CA ALA A 13 6.69 -20.46 -6.86
C ALA A 13 6.82 -20.09 -8.35
N GLY A 14 7.74 -19.19 -8.69
CA GLY A 14 8.01 -18.76 -10.07
C GLY A 14 6.87 -17.98 -10.74
N LYS A 15 5.84 -17.60 -9.97
CA LYS A 15 4.66 -16.85 -10.44
C LYS A 15 4.14 -15.90 -9.35
N PRO A 16 3.38 -14.86 -9.72
CA PRO A 16 2.75 -13.95 -8.76
C PRO A 16 1.88 -14.67 -7.72
N GLY A 17 1.86 -14.16 -6.48
CA GLY A 17 1.04 -14.71 -5.39
C GLY A 17 -0.47 -14.48 -5.58
N PHE A 18 -0.85 -13.45 -6.33
CA PHE A 18 -2.21 -13.11 -6.71
C PHE A 18 -2.20 -12.30 -8.01
N GLU A 19 -3.37 -11.97 -8.55
CA GLU A 19 -3.53 -11.15 -9.76
C GLU A 19 -4.26 -9.84 -9.44
N LEU A 20 -3.81 -8.77 -10.09
CA LEU A 20 -4.45 -7.45 -10.15
C LEU A 20 -4.53 -7.03 -11.62
N GLY A 21 -5.64 -6.41 -12.00
CA GLY A 21 -5.76 -5.70 -13.29
C GLY A 21 -4.84 -4.47 -13.36
N GLU A 22 -4.70 -3.88 -14.55
CA GLU A 22 -3.81 -2.71 -14.77
C GLU A 22 -4.18 -1.50 -13.90
N ASP A 23 -5.48 -1.32 -13.63
CA ASP A 23 -6.01 -0.23 -12.80
C ASP A 23 -6.46 -0.73 -11.41
N GLU A 24 -6.12 -1.95 -11.01
CA GLU A 24 -6.48 -2.46 -9.68
C GLU A 24 -5.33 -2.32 -8.68
N ILE A 25 -5.69 -2.00 -7.44
CA ILE A 25 -4.77 -1.99 -6.29
C ILE A 25 -5.33 -2.82 -5.15
N GLU A 26 -4.44 -3.41 -4.35
CA GLU A 26 -4.79 -4.16 -3.14
C GLU A 26 -4.56 -3.27 -1.91
N LEU A 27 -5.62 -2.95 -1.19
CA LEU A 27 -5.61 -2.07 -0.02
C LEU A 27 -5.53 -2.89 1.28
N GLY A 28 -4.59 -2.55 2.15
CA GLY A 28 -4.35 -3.26 3.40
C GLY A 28 -3.58 -4.59 3.23
N VAL A 29 -2.80 -4.73 2.15
CA VAL A 29 -2.04 -5.96 1.83
C VAL A 29 -1.02 -6.33 2.92
N GLY A 30 -0.82 -7.64 3.12
CA GLY A 30 0.22 -8.19 3.98
C GLY A 30 1.61 -8.23 3.32
N ILE A 31 2.65 -8.54 4.10
CA ILE A 31 4.06 -8.52 3.63
C ILE A 31 4.46 -9.79 2.87
N HIS A 32 3.67 -10.85 2.92
CA HIS A 32 3.88 -12.08 2.15
C HIS A 32 2.93 -12.18 0.95
N GLY A 33 2.21 -11.10 0.63
CA GLY A 33 1.18 -11.08 -0.41
C GLY A 33 -0.14 -11.71 0.05
N GLU A 34 -0.40 -11.75 1.35
CA GLU A 34 -1.72 -12.10 1.87
C GLU A 34 -2.77 -11.10 1.36
N PRO A 35 -4.00 -11.56 1.04
CA PRO A 35 -5.09 -10.68 0.62
C PRO A 35 -5.28 -9.51 1.59
N GLY A 36 -5.48 -8.33 1.03
CA GLY A 36 -5.75 -7.14 1.79
C GLY A 36 -7.19 -7.07 2.28
N ARG A 37 -7.57 -5.90 2.76
CA ARG A 37 -8.93 -5.58 3.21
C ARG A 37 -9.90 -5.48 2.04
N ALA A 38 -9.44 -4.96 0.90
CA ALA A 38 -10.26 -4.76 -0.29
C ALA A 38 -9.38 -4.54 -1.54
N ARG A 39 -9.97 -4.80 -2.70
CA ARG A 39 -9.49 -4.30 -3.99
C ARG A 39 -10.12 -2.96 -4.30
N GLY A 40 -9.36 -2.07 -4.91
CA GLY A 40 -9.82 -0.76 -5.35
C GLY A 40 -9.23 -0.39 -6.72
N THR A 41 -9.62 0.77 -7.21
CA THR A 41 -9.05 1.35 -8.43
C THR A 41 -7.79 2.13 -8.10
N LEU A 42 -6.81 2.13 -9.00
CA LEU A 42 -5.65 2.99 -8.91
C LEU A 42 -6.06 4.46 -8.92
N VAL A 43 -5.59 5.19 -7.92
CA VAL A 43 -5.89 6.60 -7.71
C VAL A 43 -4.61 7.40 -7.46
N PRO A 44 -4.63 8.74 -7.56
CA PRO A 44 -3.44 9.55 -7.27
C PRO A 44 -2.87 9.32 -5.87
N ALA A 45 -1.55 9.50 -5.71
CA ALA A 45 -0.84 9.24 -4.46
C ALA A 45 -1.45 9.92 -3.22
N ARG A 46 -1.97 11.15 -3.36
CA ARG A 46 -2.69 11.87 -2.28
C ARG A 46 -3.92 11.13 -1.78
N GLU A 47 -4.63 10.47 -2.67
CA GLU A 47 -5.85 9.75 -2.34
C GLU A 47 -5.50 8.40 -1.70
N ILE A 48 -4.45 7.74 -2.18
CA ILE A 48 -3.87 6.54 -1.53
C ILE A 48 -3.42 6.86 -0.09
N ALA A 49 -2.70 7.98 0.11
CA ALA A 49 -2.25 8.42 1.42
C ALA A 49 -3.43 8.71 2.36
N GLY A 50 -4.47 9.40 1.85
CA GLY A 50 -5.73 9.64 2.58
C GLY A 50 -6.41 8.34 3.02
N ILE A 51 -6.60 7.39 2.10
CA ILE A 51 -7.19 6.07 2.41
C ILE A 51 -6.39 5.35 3.51
N ALA A 52 -5.06 5.39 3.45
CA ALA A 52 -4.21 4.76 4.45
C ALA A 52 -4.34 5.44 5.83
N LEU A 53 -4.34 6.78 5.87
CA LEU A 53 -4.46 7.54 7.12
C LEU A 53 -5.85 7.41 7.74
N ASP A 54 -6.92 7.40 6.93
CA ASP A 54 -8.29 7.17 7.40
C ASP A 54 -8.41 5.79 8.04
N ALA A 55 -7.85 4.77 7.40
CA ALA A 55 -7.84 3.41 7.97
C ALA A 55 -7.04 3.33 9.28
N ILE A 56 -5.86 3.96 9.35
CA ILE A 56 -5.05 3.99 10.57
C ILE A 56 -5.79 4.74 11.69
N HIS A 57 -6.38 5.90 11.39
CA HIS A 57 -7.10 6.71 12.38
C HIS A 57 -8.36 6.00 12.89
N ALA A 58 -9.07 5.28 12.02
CA ALA A 58 -10.23 4.50 12.42
C ALA A 58 -9.89 3.36 13.39
N ASP A 59 -8.72 2.72 13.22
CA ASP A 59 -8.25 1.65 14.10
C ASP A 59 -7.64 2.21 15.41
N LEU A 60 -6.90 3.33 15.32
CA LEU A 60 -6.30 4.03 16.45
C LEU A 60 -6.40 5.55 16.25
N PRO A 61 -7.31 6.24 16.96
CA PRO A 61 -7.47 7.68 16.84
C PRO A 61 -6.17 8.43 17.13
N LEU A 62 -5.67 9.10 16.10
CA LEU A 62 -4.41 9.86 16.15
C LEU A 62 -4.65 11.24 16.79
N SER A 63 -3.76 11.66 17.69
CA SER A 63 -3.77 12.99 18.30
C SER A 63 -2.34 13.42 18.70
N GLY A 64 -2.07 14.72 18.66
CA GLY A 64 -0.75 15.28 18.98
C GLY A 64 0.31 14.97 17.91
N ASP A 65 1.58 15.05 18.31
CA ASP A 65 2.71 14.78 17.42
C ASP A 65 2.87 13.27 17.19
N VAL A 66 3.11 12.88 15.95
CA VAL A 66 3.25 11.47 15.53
C VAL A 66 4.53 11.27 14.74
N LEU A 67 5.09 10.06 14.84
CA LEU A 67 6.14 9.59 13.95
C LEU A 67 5.50 8.82 12.80
N VAL A 68 5.76 9.25 11.56
CA VAL A 68 5.26 8.64 10.34
C VAL A 68 6.41 7.98 9.60
N MET A 69 6.23 6.72 9.21
CA MET A 69 7.17 5.98 8.39
C MET A 69 6.50 5.58 7.08
N VAL A 70 6.95 6.16 5.97
CA VAL A 70 6.57 5.73 4.63
C VAL A 70 7.57 4.66 4.19
N ASN A 71 7.09 3.43 4.03
CA ASN A 71 7.91 2.26 3.72
C ASN A 71 7.49 1.66 2.37
N GLY A 72 8.45 1.47 1.46
CA GLY A 72 8.24 0.71 0.23
C GLY A 72 8.26 -0.79 0.48
N LEU A 73 7.37 -1.54 -0.20
CA LEU A 73 7.32 -3.01 -0.13
C LEU A 73 8.32 -3.71 -1.07
N GLY A 74 9.25 -2.95 -1.67
CA GLY A 74 10.33 -3.44 -2.52
C GLY A 74 10.21 -3.03 -3.99
N GLY A 75 9.00 -2.94 -4.54
CA GLY A 75 8.77 -2.59 -5.95
C GLY A 75 8.66 -1.09 -6.26
N THR A 76 8.49 -0.24 -5.25
CA THR A 76 8.26 1.19 -5.42
C THR A 76 9.57 1.98 -5.41
N PRO A 77 9.88 2.78 -6.46
CA PRO A 77 11.05 3.65 -6.47
C PRO A 77 11.06 4.65 -5.31
N LEU A 78 12.25 4.97 -4.79
CA LEU A 78 12.40 5.90 -3.66
C LEU A 78 11.78 7.28 -3.94
N ILE A 79 11.87 7.77 -5.18
CA ILE A 79 11.25 9.04 -5.58
C ILE A 79 9.72 9.02 -5.42
N GLU A 80 9.07 7.90 -5.71
CA GLU A 80 7.62 7.75 -5.55
C GLU A 80 7.22 7.67 -4.08
N LEU A 81 8.06 7.10 -3.21
CA LEU A 81 7.83 7.15 -1.76
C LEU A 81 7.84 8.59 -1.23
N TYR A 82 8.71 9.46 -1.76
CA TYR A 82 8.70 10.88 -1.42
C TYR A 82 7.47 11.62 -1.96
N VAL A 83 6.93 11.20 -3.11
CA VAL A 83 5.64 11.73 -3.61
C VAL A 83 4.51 11.40 -2.63
N VAL A 84 4.46 10.17 -2.10
CA VAL A 84 3.49 9.78 -1.06
C VAL A 84 3.71 10.54 0.25
N PHE A 85 4.96 10.71 0.68
CA PHE A 85 5.28 11.46 1.90
C PHE A 85 4.87 12.93 1.82
N ALA A 86 4.95 13.55 0.64
CA ALA A 86 4.59 14.94 0.43
C ALA A 86 3.08 15.18 0.20
N ALA A 87 2.28 14.11 0.16
CA ALA A 87 0.90 14.14 -0.29
C ALA A 87 -0.12 14.60 0.78
#